data_AF-A0A432CT81-F1
#
_entry.id   AF-A0A432CT81-F1
#
_cell.length_a   1.000
_cell.length_b   1.000
_cell.length_c   1.000
_cell.angle_alpha   90.00
_cell.angle_beta   90.00
_cell.angle_gamma   90.00
#
_symmetry.space_group_name_H-M   'P 1'
#
loop_
_entity.id
_entity.type
_entity.pdbx_description
1 polymer ?
#
loop_
_entity_poly.entity_id
_entity_poly.type
_entity_poly.pdbx_seq_one_letter_code
_entity_poly.pdbx_strand_id
1 'polypeptide(L)'
;MWLLVTIAVFFSARWLCQKFNSPFMNPLLVSILVLIPMLTYLKIPFETYYADNKWINYLLQPAVVALAFPLYEQLPQIRANWRIIMLACGVGSIMSMLTASLIAIYMQADITLIASLLGKSVTTPIAMEVSSHLGGEPAIAAILVLIVGLFGAIMAYPIYNLLNITHPIAKGLTMGTVSHALGTATCAEKDPQDAAFSSLALVVCGVITSILAPSFFALSVWLAS
;
A
#
# COMPACT_ATOMS: atom_id res chain seq x y z
N MET A 1 -11.52 -9.54 22.42
CA MET A 1 -11.17 -8.36 23.26
C MET A 1 -10.33 -7.36 22.48
N TRP A 2 -9.41 -7.83 21.64
CA TRP A 2 -8.48 -6.97 20.90
C TRP A 2 -9.13 -5.97 19.96
N LEU A 3 -10.30 -6.28 19.39
CA LEU A 3 -11.05 -5.33 18.56
C LEU A 3 -11.34 -3.98 19.23
N LEU A 4 -11.78 -3.99 20.50
CA LEU A 4 -12.04 -2.75 21.23
C LEU A 4 -10.74 -1.98 21.50
N VAL A 5 -9.65 -2.69 21.80
CA VAL A 5 -8.32 -2.09 22.03
C VAL A 5 -7.82 -1.44 20.75
N THR A 6 -7.90 -2.14 19.61
CA THR A 6 -7.49 -1.62 18.30
C THR A 6 -8.26 -0.37 17.92
N ILE A 7 -9.58 -0.37 18.11
CA ILE A 7 -10.44 0.79 17.86
C ILE A 7 -10.05 1.96 18.78
N ALA A 8 -9.90 1.71 20.09
CA ALA A 8 -9.54 2.74 21.06
C ALA A 8 -8.17 3.35 20.76
N VAL A 9 -7.17 2.52 20.46
CA VAL A 9 -5.82 2.97 20.09
C VAL A 9 -5.86 3.80 18.80
N PHE A 10 -6.58 3.34 17.77
CA PHE A 10 -6.69 4.07 16.50
C PHE A 10 -7.35 5.44 16.66
N PHE A 11 -8.45 5.54 17.39
CA PHE A 11 -9.11 6.83 17.63
C PHE A 11 -8.26 7.76 18.49
N SER A 12 -7.57 7.22 19.50
CA SER A 12 -6.64 8.00 20.33
C SER A 12 -5.45 8.52 19.51
N ALA A 13 -4.88 7.66 18.66
CA ALA A 13 -3.83 8.03 17.71
C ALA A 13 -4.33 9.11 16.74
N ARG A 14 -5.52 8.94 16.16
CA ARG A 14 -6.12 9.93 15.27
C ARG A 14 -6.30 11.29 15.94
N TRP A 15 -6.84 11.30 17.16
CA TRP A 15 -7.01 12.53 17.94
C TRP A 15 -5.66 13.22 18.23
N LEU A 16 -4.65 12.44 18.60
CA LEU A 16 -3.30 12.95 18.84
C LEU A 16 -2.70 13.54 17.56
N CYS A 17 -2.78 12.80 16.45
CA CYS A 17 -2.27 13.23 15.15
C CYS A 17 -2.93 14.53 14.67
N GLN A 18 -4.23 14.71 14.90
CA GLN A 18 -4.92 15.95 14.54
C GLN A 18 -4.42 17.18 15.32
N LYS A 19 -3.85 16.98 16.51
CA LYS A 19 -3.30 18.07 17.33
C LYS A 19 -1.87 18.46 16.92
N PHE A 20 -1.14 17.57 16.24
CA PHE A 20 0.25 17.78 15.86
C PHE A 20 0.42 17.73 14.34
N ASN A 21 0.79 18.86 13.74
CA ASN A 21 0.87 19.04 12.29
C ASN A 21 2.21 18.54 11.70
N SER A 22 2.56 17.27 11.97
CA SER A 22 3.80 16.64 11.49
C SER A 22 3.51 15.51 10.49
N PRO A 23 4.27 15.38 9.38
CA PRO A 23 4.15 14.28 8.43
C PRO A 23 4.33 12.89 9.05
N PHE A 24 5.06 12.79 10.17
CA PHE A 24 5.25 11.55 10.90
C PHE A 24 4.05 11.16 11.76
N MET A 25 3.12 12.09 12.00
CA MET A 25 1.92 11.87 12.80
C MET A 25 0.81 11.24 11.96
N ASN A 26 1.09 10.11 11.32
CA ASN A 26 0.05 9.31 10.66
C ASN A 26 -0.66 8.42 11.70
N PRO A 27 -2.00 8.47 11.83
CA PRO A 27 -2.74 7.66 12.79
C PRO A 27 -2.44 6.15 12.70
N LEU A 28 -2.20 5.63 11.49
CA LEU A 28 -1.83 4.23 11.28
C LEU A 28 -0.46 3.92 11.90
N LEU A 29 0.53 4.77 11.66
CA LEU A 29 1.88 4.59 12.19
C LEU A 29 1.87 4.56 13.72
N VAL A 30 1.20 5.55 14.32
CA VAL A 30 1.10 5.67 15.77
C VAL A 30 0.37 4.47 16.37
N SER A 31 -0.69 3.99 15.71
CA SER A 31 -1.42 2.80 16.16
C SER A 31 -0.54 1.56 16.19
N ILE A 32 0.29 1.36 15.16
CA ILE A 32 1.20 0.20 15.07
C ILE A 32 2.32 0.29 16.09
N LEU A 33 2.90 1.49 16.27
CA LEU A 33 3.93 1.75 17.28
C LEU A 33 3.44 1.54 18.71
N VAL A 34 2.12 1.60 18.94
CA VAL A 34 1.51 1.28 20.23
C VAL A 34 1.13 -0.21 20.32
N LEU A 35 0.46 -0.76 19.30
CA LEU A 35 -0.07 -2.12 19.33
C LEU A 35 1.03 -3.19 19.28
N ILE A 36 2.06 -3.03 18.44
CA ILE A 36 3.12 -4.06 18.34
C ILE A 36 3.86 -4.23 19.68
N PRO A 37 4.37 -3.16 20.33
CA PRO A 37 4.99 -3.29 21.65
C PRO A 37 4.03 -3.84 22.71
N MET A 38 2.75 -3.44 22.69
CA MET A 38 1.74 -3.96 23.61
C MET A 38 1.54 -5.47 23.46
N LEU A 39 1.38 -5.96 22.23
CA LEU A 39 1.18 -7.38 21.94
C LEU A 39 2.43 -8.21 22.27
N THR A 40 3.62 -7.69 21.94
CA THR A 40 4.89 -8.38 22.23
C THR A 40 5.20 -8.43 23.73
N TYR A 41 4.93 -7.34 24.46
CA TYR A 41 5.06 -7.30 25.93
C TYR A 41 4.12 -8.31 26.61
N LEU A 42 2.88 -8.40 26.13
CA LEU A 42 1.87 -9.34 26.63
C LEU A 42 2.05 -10.77 26.06
N LYS A 43 3.04 -10.99 25.19
CA LYS A 43 3.35 -12.26 24.52
C LYS A 43 2.15 -12.89 23.80
N ILE A 44 1.36 -12.05 23.13
CA ILE A 44 0.13 -12.49 22.45
C ILE A 44 0.46 -12.88 21.01
N PRO A 45 0.15 -14.11 20.60
CA PRO A 45 0.35 -14.55 19.22
C PRO A 45 -0.46 -13.68 18.24
N PHE A 46 0.14 -13.37 17.09
CA PHE A 46 -0.53 -12.62 16.02
C PHE A 46 -1.85 -13.28 15.60
N GLU A 47 -1.87 -14.62 15.49
CA GLU A 47 -3.08 -15.38 15.13
C GLU A 47 -4.25 -15.12 16.08
N THR A 48 -3.98 -15.02 17.39
CA THR A 48 -5.01 -14.71 18.39
C THR A 48 -5.54 -13.30 18.20
N TYR A 49 -4.65 -12.32 17.99
CA TYR A 49 -5.04 -10.94 17.70
C TYR A 49 -5.84 -10.83 16.39
N TYR A 50 -5.41 -11.54 15.34
CA TYR A 50 -6.06 -11.54 14.04
C TYR A 50 -7.46 -12.16 14.11
N ALA A 51 -7.61 -13.30 14.80
CA ALA A 51 -8.89 -13.95 15.02
C ALA A 51 -9.87 -13.07 15.83
N ASP A 52 -9.38 -12.39 16.87
CA ASP A 52 -10.18 -11.46 17.67
C ASP A 52 -10.65 -10.22 16.89
N ASN A 53 -9.94 -9.87 15.81
CA ASN A 53 -10.25 -8.74 14.93
C ASN A 53 -11.01 -9.15 13.66
N LYS A 54 -11.61 -10.35 13.62
CA LYS A 54 -12.31 -10.88 12.44
C LYS A 54 -13.25 -9.90 11.75
N TRP A 55 -13.97 -9.07 12.50
CA TRP A 55 -14.92 -8.11 11.93
C TRP A 55 -14.21 -7.03 11.11
N ILE A 56 -13.06 -6.53 11.57
CA ILE A 56 -12.24 -5.58 10.81
C ILE A 56 -11.65 -6.27 9.58
N ASN A 57 -11.22 -7.52 9.72
CA ASN A 57 -10.70 -8.29 8.59
C ASN A 57 -11.79 -8.55 7.53
N TYR A 58 -13.03 -8.85 7.95
CA TYR A 58 -14.18 -8.96 7.04
C TYR A 58 -14.48 -7.65 6.31
N LEU A 59 -14.23 -6.50 6.92
CA LEU A 59 -14.39 -5.19 6.28
C LEU A 59 -13.31 -4.91 5.21
N LEU A 60 -12.22 -5.68 5.14
CA LEU A 60 -11.24 -5.56 4.05
C LEU A 60 -11.85 -5.91 2.70
N GLN A 61 -12.73 -6.93 2.64
CA GLN A 61 -13.40 -7.36 1.41
C GLN A 61 -14.31 -6.27 0.80
N PRO A 62 -15.29 -5.68 1.53
CA PRO A 62 -16.08 -4.58 1.01
C PRO A 62 -15.23 -3.32 0.78
N ALA A 63 -14.12 -3.12 1.51
CA ALA A 63 -13.19 -2.04 1.20
C ALA A 63 -12.54 -2.22 -0.18
N VAL A 64 -12.15 -3.45 -0.56
CA VAL A 64 -11.64 -3.76 -1.91
C VAL A 64 -12.70 -3.46 -2.97
N VAL A 65 -13.96 -3.85 -2.74
CA VAL A 65 -15.05 -3.54 -3.68
C VAL A 65 -15.30 -2.04 -3.75
N ALA A 66 -15.25 -1.33 -2.63
CA ALA A 66 -15.43 0.12 -2.57
C ALA A 66 -14.32 0.89 -3.33
N LEU A 67 -13.13 0.31 -3.52
CA LEU A 67 -12.10 0.89 -4.41
C LEU A 67 -12.55 0.97 -5.88
N ALA A 68 -13.61 0.28 -6.29
CA ALA A 68 -14.21 0.47 -7.61
C ALA A 68 -14.88 1.86 -7.75
N PHE A 69 -15.31 2.48 -6.65
CA PHE A 69 -15.94 3.81 -6.68
C PHE A 69 -15.00 4.93 -7.15
N PRO A 70 -13.78 5.12 -6.59
CA PRO A 70 -12.86 6.14 -7.10
C PRO A 70 -12.45 5.88 -8.55
N LEU A 71 -12.37 4.61 -8.99
CA LEU A 71 -12.15 4.29 -10.40
C LEU A 71 -13.32 4.77 -11.29
N TYR A 72 -14.56 4.56 -10.83
CA TYR A 72 -15.77 5.00 -11.52
C TYR A 72 -15.84 6.53 -11.65
N GLU A 73 -15.63 7.26 -10.54
CA GLU A 73 -15.65 8.74 -10.56
C GLU A 73 -14.61 9.32 -11.51
N GLN A 74 -13.47 8.64 -11.66
CA GLN A 74 -12.36 9.11 -12.46
C GLN A 74 -12.32 8.52 -13.88
N LEU A 75 -13.36 7.78 -14.31
CA LEU A 75 -13.49 7.25 -15.67
C LEU A 75 -13.30 8.29 -16.78
N PRO A 76 -13.83 9.53 -16.68
CA PRO A 76 -13.60 10.56 -17.69
C PRO A 76 -12.10 10.88 -17.87
N GLN A 77 -11.37 11.01 -16.76
CA GLN A 77 -9.94 11.30 -16.72
C GLN A 77 -9.13 10.12 -17.27
N ILE A 78 -9.54 8.88 -16.97
CA ILE A 78 -8.97 7.68 -17.57
C ILE A 78 -9.14 7.73 -19.08
N ARG A 79 -10.35 7.93 -19.59
CA ARG A 79 -10.60 7.94 -21.04
C ARG A 79 -9.80 9.02 -21.76
N ALA A 80 -9.63 10.19 -21.15
CA ALA A 80 -8.85 11.27 -21.72
C ALA A 80 -7.34 10.94 -21.81
N ASN A 81 -6.79 10.23 -20.81
CA ASN A 81 -5.33 10.03 -20.67
C ASN A 81 -4.90 8.56 -20.59
N TRP A 82 -5.74 7.64 -21.07
CA TRP A 82 -5.61 6.20 -20.79
C TRP A 82 -4.24 5.63 -21.17
N ARG A 83 -3.64 6.11 -22.26
CA ARG A 83 -2.32 5.66 -22.72
C ARG A 83 -1.24 5.97 -21.69
N ILE A 84 -1.23 7.22 -21.20
CA ILE A 84 -0.22 7.68 -20.23
C ILE A 84 -0.41 6.94 -18.91
N ILE A 85 -1.66 6.81 -18.46
CA ILE A 85 -1.99 6.13 -17.19
C ILE A 85 -1.58 4.66 -17.25
N MET A 86 -1.99 3.93 -18.28
CA MET A 86 -1.67 2.50 -18.42
C MET A 86 -0.16 2.26 -18.58
N LEU A 87 0.55 3.11 -19.33
CA LEU A 87 2.00 3.00 -19.45
C LEU A 87 2.71 3.30 -18.13
N ALA A 88 2.37 4.40 -17.46
CA ALA A 88 2.99 4.78 -16.20
C ALA A 88 2.75 3.74 -15.10
N CYS A 89 1.48 3.32 -14.92
CA CYS A 89 1.10 2.33 -13.92
C CYS A 89 1.66 0.95 -14.26
N GLY A 90 1.64 0.56 -15.55
CA GLY A 90 2.18 -0.71 -16.02
C GLY A 90 3.67 -0.82 -15.79
N VAL A 91 4.45 0.15 -16.28
CA VAL A 91 5.90 0.19 -16.09
C VAL A 91 6.25 0.26 -14.60
N GLY A 92 5.56 1.10 -13.82
CA GLY A 92 5.81 1.24 -12.39
C GLY A 92 5.52 -0.05 -11.60
N SER A 93 4.41 -0.73 -11.90
CA SER A 93 4.05 -1.99 -11.24
C SER A 93 5.05 -3.10 -11.59
N ILE A 94 5.39 -3.25 -12.88
CA ILE A 94 6.37 -4.23 -13.36
C ILE A 94 7.74 -3.98 -12.74
N MET A 95 8.23 -2.73 -12.78
CA MET A 95 9.53 -2.38 -12.20
C MET A 95 9.54 -2.59 -10.69
N SER A 96 8.44 -2.29 -9.99
CA SER A 96 8.33 -2.55 -8.57
C SER A 96 8.42 -4.04 -8.23
N MET A 97 7.72 -4.91 -8.96
CA MET A 97 7.77 -6.36 -8.73
C MET A 97 9.14 -6.92 -9.09
N LEU A 98 9.70 -6.54 -10.25
CA LEU A 98 11.03 -6.96 -10.69
C LEU A 98 12.11 -6.60 -9.69
N THR A 99 12.18 -5.32 -9.30
CA THR A 99 13.22 -4.86 -8.37
C THR A 99 13.10 -5.51 -7.01
N ALA A 100 11.88 -5.66 -6.48
CA ALA A 100 11.65 -6.34 -5.21
C ALA A 100 12.07 -7.81 -5.26
N SER A 101 11.64 -8.55 -6.30
CA SER A 101 11.99 -9.95 -6.47
C SER A 101 13.50 -10.15 -6.64
N LEU A 102 14.15 -9.36 -7.50
CA LEU A 102 15.59 -9.49 -7.75
C LEU A 102 16.42 -9.20 -6.50
N ILE A 103 16.06 -8.17 -5.74
CA ILE A 103 16.74 -7.85 -4.47
C ILE A 103 16.51 -8.99 -3.47
N ALA A 104 15.29 -9.51 -3.35
CA ALA A 104 14.97 -10.60 -2.43
C ALA A 104 15.74 -11.89 -2.77
N ILE A 105 15.82 -12.25 -4.05
CA ILE A 105 16.59 -13.41 -4.52
C ILE A 105 18.09 -13.20 -4.25
N TYR A 106 18.62 -12.00 -4.55
CA TYR A 106 20.02 -11.67 -4.26
C TYR A 106 20.35 -11.78 -2.77
N MET A 107 19.40 -11.40 -1.90
CA MET A 107 19.51 -11.54 -0.45
C MET A 107 19.21 -12.96 0.06
N GLN A 108 18.93 -13.92 -0.82
CA GLN A 108 18.56 -15.30 -0.48
C GLN A 108 17.34 -15.38 0.46
N ALA A 109 16.36 -14.50 0.22
CA ALA A 109 15.10 -14.51 0.94
C ALA A 109 14.33 -15.82 0.71
N ASP A 110 13.56 -16.23 1.72
CA ASP A 110 12.65 -17.35 1.63
C ASP A 110 11.51 -17.07 0.64
N ILE A 111 10.99 -18.15 0.03
CA ILE A 111 9.94 -18.08 -0.98
C ILE A 111 8.67 -17.43 -0.42
N THR A 112 8.37 -17.66 0.87
CA THR A 112 7.23 -17.05 1.57
C THR A 112 7.36 -15.53 1.67
N LEU A 113 8.55 -15.01 1.94
CA LEU A 113 8.84 -13.58 1.93
C LEU A 113 8.80 -12.99 0.52
N ILE A 114 9.33 -13.69 -0.49
CA ILE A 114 9.25 -13.27 -1.90
C ILE A 114 7.79 -13.13 -2.35
N ALA A 115 6.93 -14.12 -2.03
CA ALA A 115 5.49 -14.05 -2.31
C ALA A 115 4.84 -12.82 -1.65
N SER A 116 5.20 -12.54 -0.39
CA SER A 116 4.69 -11.39 0.38
C SER A 116 5.13 -10.03 -0.18
N LEU A 117 6.30 -9.97 -0.83
CA LEU A 117 6.89 -8.75 -1.39
C LEU A 117 6.25 -8.30 -2.70
N LEU A 118 5.66 -9.22 -3.48
CA LEU A 118 5.14 -8.91 -4.81
C LEU A 118 4.02 -7.86 -4.78
N GLY A 119 3.21 -7.88 -3.73
CA GLY A 119 2.11 -6.93 -3.50
C GLY A 119 2.52 -5.61 -2.82
N LYS A 120 3.81 -5.37 -2.51
CA LYS A 120 4.22 -4.26 -1.62
C LYS A 120 3.80 -2.85 -2.09
N SER A 121 3.51 -2.66 -3.38
CA SER A 121 3.22 -1.34 -3.97
C SER A 121 1.73 -1.13 -4.29
N VAL A 122 0.86 -2.03 -3.84
CA VAL A 122 -0.59 -1.85 -3.91
C VAL A 122 -1.18 -1.63 -2.52
N THR A 123 -2.48 -1.36 -2.42
CA THR A 123 -3.12 -1.18 -1.12
C THR A 123 -3.11 -2.46 -0.28
N THR A 124 -3.02 -2.30 1.03
CA THR A 124 -2.91 -3.39 2.01
C THR A 124 -3.89 -4.55 1.77
N PRO A 125 -5.20 -4.34 1.51
CA PRO A 125 -6.11 -5.45 1.28
C PRO A 125 -5.74 -6.29 0.05
N ILE A 126 -5.35 -5.64 -1.05
CA ILE A 126 -4.95 -6.31 -2.29
C ILE A 126 -3.63 -7.07 -2.07
N ALA A 127 -2.66 -6.44 -1.40
CA ALA A 127 -1.36 -7.07 -1.13
C ALA A 127 -1.49 -8.31 -0.24
N MET A 128 -2.33 -8.23 0.80
CA MET A 128 -2.62 -9.35 1.68
C MET A 128 -3.25 -10.52 0.92
N GLU A 129 -4.23 -10.24 0.07
CA GLU A 129 -4.93 -11.27 -0.72
C GLU A 129 -3.99 -11.94 -1.73
N VAL A 130 -3.19 -11.14 -2.45
CA VAL A 130 -2.17 -11.65 -3.38
C VAL A 130 -1.15 -12.50 -2.63
N SER A 131 -0.67 -12.04 -1.47
CA SER A 131 0.26 -12.80 -0.62
C SER A 131 -0.32 -14.15 -0.23
N SER A 132 -1.55 -14.18 0.30
CA SER A 132 -2.20 -15.44 0.70
C SER A 132 -2.39 -16.42 -0.45
N HIS A 133 -2.74 -15.94 -1.65
CA HIS A 133 -2.92 -16.80 -2.82
C HIS A 133 -1.61 -17.37 -3.35
N LEU A 134 -0.49 -16.66 -3.17
CA LEU A 134 0.83 -17.11 -3.58
C LEU A 134 1.55 -17.94 -2.51
N GLY A 135 0.92 -18.15 -1.35
CA GLY A 135 1.50 -18.87 -0.22
C GLY A 135 2.48 -18.05 0.63
N GLY A 136 2.44 -16.71 0.51
CA GLY A 136 3.14 -15.79 1.40
C GLY A 136 2.40 -15.54 2.71
N GLU A 137 2.95 -14.64 3.52
CA GLU A 137 2.38 -14.23 4.80
C GLU A 137 1.69 -12.86 4.63
N PRO A 138 0.37 -12.74 4.86
CA PRO A 138 -0.38 -11.49 4.67
C PRO A 138 0.02 -10.35 5.60
N ALA A 139 0.34 -10.61 6.87
CA ALA A 139 0.78 -9.60 7.82
C ALA A 139 2.11 -8.95 7.39
N ILE A 140 3.06 -9.72 6.84
CA ILE A 140 4.31 -9.20 6.26
C ILE A 140 3.98 -8.30 5.08
N ALA A 141 3.11 -8.74 4.16
CA ALA A 141 2.68 -7.92 3.03
C ALA A 141 2.05 -6.59 3.49
N ALA A 142 1.21 -6.61 4.53
CA ALA A 142 0.60 -5.41 5.09
C ALA A 142 1.64 -4.41 5.64
N ILE A 143 2.64 -4.91 6.35
CA ILE A 143 3.73 -4.08 6.91
C ILE A 143 4.58 -3.48 5.77
N LEU A 144 4.92 -4.28 4.75
CA LEU A 144 5.71 -3.81 3.61
C LEU A 144 4.99 -2.68 2.85
N VAL A 145 3.70 -2.85 2.57
CA VAL A 145 2.85 -1.81 1.97
C VAL A 145 2.87 -0.54 2.83
N LEU A 146 2.73 -0.68 4.16
CA LEU A 146 2.72 0.48 5.04
C LEU A 146 4.04 1.24 5.00
N ILE A 147 5.18 0.53 5.05
CA ILE A 147 6.51 1.15 5.02
C ILE A 147 6.71 1.93 3.72
N VAL A 148 6.41 1.30 2.58
CA VAL A 148 6.59 1.92 1.26
C VAL A 148 5.62 3.10 1.09
N GLY A 149 4.36 2.94 1.48
CA GLY A 149 3.35 3.98 1.45
C GLY A 149 3.68 5.20 2.29
N LEU A 150 4.15 4.97 3.51
CA LEU A 150 4.59 6.03 4.40
C LEU A 150 5.83 6.74 3.84
N PHE A 151 6.81 5.97 3.37
CA PHE A 151 8.03 6.53 2.79
C PHE A 151 7.69 7.49 1.66
N GLY A 152 6.83 7.06 0.74
CA GLY A 152 6.39 7.91 -0.36
C GLY A 152 5.53 9.10 0.08
N ALA A 153 4.61 8.92 1.04
CA ALA A 153 3.84 10.01 1.65
C ALA A 153 4.72 11.16 2.17
N ILE A 154 5.84 10.83 2.81
CA ILE A 154 6.73 11.84 3.40
C ILE A 154 7.73 12.38 2.37
N MET A 155 8.30 11.52 1.52
CA MET A 155 9.43 11.88 0.65
C MET A 155 9.05 12.41 -0.74
N ALA A 156 7.86 12.08 -1.27
CA ALA A 156 7.55 12.35 -2.66
C ALA A 156 7.54 13.84 -3.02
N TYR A 157 6.85 14.69 -2.25
CA TYR A 157 6.79 16.14 -2.52
C TYR A 157 8.16 16.85 -2.37
N PRO A 158 8.99 16.56 -1.35
CA PRO A 158 10.38 17.00 -1.33
C PRO A 158 11.15 16.61 -2.60
N ILE A 159 11.00 15.38 -3.08
CA ILE A 159 11.64 14.90 -4.31
C ILE A 159 11.09 15.63 -5.54
N TYR A 160 9.78 15.85 -5.64
CA TYR A 160 9.16 16.60 -6.73
C TYR A 160 9.71 18.03 -6.81
N ASN A 161 9.86 18.70 -5.66
CA ASN A 161 10.42 20.04 -5.60
C ASN A 161 11.90 20.06 -6.00
N LEU A 162 12.68 19.06 -5.55
CA LEU A 162 14.10 18.95 -5.91
C LEU A 162 14.29 18.73 -7.42
N LEU A 163 13.44 17.92 -8.03
CA LEU A 163 13.47 17.59 -9.46
C LEU A 163 12.68 18.58 -10.34
N ASN A 164 12.10 19.63 -9.75
CA ASN A 164 11.22 20.60 -10.42
C ASN A 164 10.05 19.95 -11.20
N ILE A 165 9.46 18.88 -10.66
CA ILE A 165 8.27 18.24 -11.23
C ILE A 165 7.04 19.06 -10.81
N THR A 166 6.42 19.73 -11.77
CA THR A 166 5.27 20.61 -11.51
C THR A 166 3.94 20.02 -12.00
N HIS A 167 3.96 19.14 -13.00
CA HIS A 167 2.76 18.68 -13.68
C HIS A 167 1.91 17.73 -12.80
N PRO A 168 0.60 18.00 -12.60
CA PRO A 168 -0.26 17.20 -11.72
C PRO A 168 -0.38 15.72 -12.10
N ILE A 169 -0.47 15.43 -13.40
CA ILE A 169 -0.46 14.04 -13.89
C ILE A 169 0.80 13.29 -13.44
N ALA A 170 1.98 13.92 -13.54
CA ALA A 170 3.23 13.27 -13.16
C ALA A 170 3.27 13.04 -11.64
N LYS A 171 2.97 14.07 -10.84
CA LYS A 171 2.93 13.96 -9.38
C LYS A 171 1.93 12.90 -8.92
N GLY A 172 0.70 13.00 -9.38
CA GLY A 172 -0.37 12.09 -8.97
C GLY A 172 -0.09 10.64 -9.38
N LEU A 173 0.24 10.38 -10.65
CA LEU A 173 0.50 9.02 -11.12
C LEU A 173 1.70 8.40 -10.40
N THR A 174 2.80 9.14 -10.22
CA THR A 174 3.95 8.64 -9.45
C THR A 174 3.57 8.36 -8.00
N MET A 175 2.82 9.26 -7.36
CA MET A 175 2.41 9.10 -5.97
C MET A 175 1.54 7.85 -5.79
N GLY A 176 0.51 7.68 -6.61
CA GLY A 176 -0.40 6.54 -6.50
C GLY A 176 0.28 5.20 -6.81
N THR A 177 1.22 5.19 -7.76
CA THR A 177 1.96 3.99 -8.15
C THR A 177 2.92 3.51 -7.07
N VAL A 178 3.58 4.42 -6.35
CA VAL A 178 4.61 4.06 -5.36
C VAL A 178 4.06 4.02 -3.94
N SER A 179 3.09 4.88 -3.63
CA SER A 179 2.69 5.18 -2.25
C SER A 179 1.22 4.88 -1.96
N HIS A 180 0.47 4.45 -2.99
CA HIS A 180 -0.91 3.97 -2.90
C HIS A 180 -1.79 4.85 -1.99
N ALA A 181 -2.64 4.26 -1.15
CA ALA A 181 -3.64 5.01 -0.36
C ALA A 181 -3.03 6.08 0.56
N LEU A 182 -1.87 5.81 1.17
CA LEU A 182 -1.22 6.74 2.08
C LEU A 182 -0.71 7.97 1.33
N GLY A 183 -0.09 7.77 0.17
CA GLY A 183 0.34 8.89 -0.66
C GLY A 183 -0.80 9.64 -1.32
N THR A 184 -1.87 8.94 -1.72
CA THR A 184 -3.09 9.59 -2.22
C THR A 184 -3.71 10.51 -1.16
N ALA A 185 -3.69 10.12 0.12
CA ALA A 185 -4.13 10.99 1.21
C ALA A 185 -3.25 12.25 1.33
N THR A 186 -1.92 12.11 1.23
CA THR A 186 -1.02 13.28 1.20
C THR A 186 -1.27 14.18 -0.01
N CYS A 187 -1.56 13.62 -1.18
CA CYS A 187 -1.97 14.42 -2.33
C CYS A 187 -3.27 15.17 -2.05
N ALA A 188 -4.27 14.52 -1.43
CA ALA A 188 -5.55 15.15 -1.10
C ALA A 188 -5.40 16.34 -0.14
N GLU A 189 -4.40 16.30 0.75
CA GLU A 189 -4.07 17.41 1.65
C GLU A 189 -3.35 18.57 0.93
N LYS A 190 -2.62 18.30 -0.17
CA LYS A 190 -1.77 19.30 -0.84
C LYS A 190 -2.35 19.88 -2.11
N ASP A 191 -2.83 19.03 -3.02
CA ASP A 191 -3.44 19.46 -4.29
C ASP A 191 -4.51 18.44 -4.73
N PRO A 192 -5.78 18.87 -4.85
CA PRO A 192 -6.87 18.02 -5.33
C PRO A 192 -6.63 17.37 -6.70
N GLN A 193 -5.88 18.02 -7.60
CA GLN A 193 -5.56 17.47 -8.92
C GLN A 193 -4.55 16.32 -8.83
N ASP A 194 -3.52 16.46 -7.99
CA ASP A 194 -2.57 15.38 -7.72
C ASP A 194 -3.31 14.17 -7.14
N ALA A 195 -4.27 14.42 -6.23
CA ALA A 195 -5.06 13.38 -5.58
C ALA A 195 -5.94 12.60 -6.57
N ALA A 196 -6.55 13.30 -7.53
CA ALA A 196 -7.34 12.66 -8.58
C ALA A 196 -6.51 11.65 -9.39
N PHE A 197 -5.34 12.06 -9.91
CA PHE A 197 -4.46 11.15 -10.65
C PHE A 197 -3.81 10.08 -9.76
N SER A 198 -3.55 10.37 -8.48
CA SER A 198 -3.05 9.38 -7.53
C SER A 198 -4.06 8.30 -7.22
N SER A 199 -5.33 8.66 -7.00
CA SER A 199 -6.42 7.71 -6.77
C SER A 199 -6.64 6.78 -7.97
N LEU A 200 -6.45 7.32 -9.18
CA LEU A 200 -6.47 6.55 -10.42
C LEU A 200 -5.33 5.52 -10.47
N ALA A 201 -4.09 5.98 -10.26
CA ALA A 201 -2.94 5.09 -10.28
C ALA A 201 -3.05 4.00 -9.22
N LEU A 202 -3.55 4.30 -8.02
CA LEU A 202 -3.79 3.34 -6.95
C LEU A 202 -4.62 2.14 -7.44
N VAL A 203 -5.75 2.40 -8.11
CA VAL A 203 -6.63 1.31 -8.56
C VAL A 203 -6.04 0.58 -9.75
N VAL A 204 -5.49 1.30 -10.73
CA VAL A 204 -4.92 0.69 -11.94
C VAL A 204 -3.72 -0.19 -11.58
N CYS A 205 -2.81 0.28 -10.72
CA CYS A 205 -1.71 -0.54 -10.19
C CYS A 205 -2.23 -1.74 -9.41
N GLY A 206 -3.28 -1.57 -8.59
CA GLY A 206 -3.97 -2.67 -7.92
C GLY A 206 -4.37 -3.81 -8.87
N VAL A 207 -5.03 -3.46 -9.97
CA VAL A 207 -5.46 -4.42 -10.99
C VAL A 207 -4.27 -5.06 -11.70
N ILE A 208 -3.30 -4.25 -12.15
CA ILE A 208 -2.13 -4.74 -12.89
C ILE A 208 -1.32 -5.70 -12.03
N THR A 209 -1.00 -5.34 -10.79
CA THR A 209 -0.26 -6.20 -9.86
C THR A 209 -1.03 -7.47 -9.55
N SER A 210 -2.35 -7.40 -9.32
CA SER A 210 -3.15 -8.60 -9.02
C SER A 210 -3.12 -9.63 -10.17
N ILE A 211 -3.14 -9.15 -11.42
CA ILE A 211 -3.07 -10.00 -12.61
C ILE A 211 -1.65 -10.55 -12.82
N LEU A 212 -0.62 -9.73 -12.64
CA LEU A 212 0.75 -10.08 -13.00
C LEU A 212 1.52 -10.80 -11.88
N ALA A 213 1.14 -10.63 -10.61
CA ALA A 213 1.87 -11.18 -9.47
C ALA A 213 2.12 -12.70 -9.56
N PRO A 214 1.16 -13.57 -9.96
CA PRO A 214 1.43 -14.99 -10.11
C PRO A 214 2.51 -15.32 -11.15
N SER A 215 2.54 -14.59 -12.27
CA SER A 215 3.57 -14.77 -13.30
C SER A 215 4.94 -14.31 -12.83
N PHE A 216 5.01 -13.17 -12.12
CA PHE A 216 6.25 -12.69 -11.52
C PHE A 216 6.74 -13.60 -10.40
N PHE A 217 5.84 -14.19 -9.60
CA PHE A 217 6.19 -15.17 -8.60
C PHE A 217 6.86 -16.40 -9.23
N ALA A 218 6.23 -16.98 -10.26
CA ALA A 218 6.80 -18.12 -10.98
C ALA A 218 8.18 -17.80 -11.57
N LEU A 219 8.36 -16.61 -12.16
CA LEU A 219 9.66 -16.13 -12.63
C LEU A 219 10.68 -16.00 -11.50
N SER A 220 10.26 -15.49 -10.33
CA SER A 220 11.12 -15.30 -9.17
C SER A 220 11.62 -16.64 -8.63
N VAL A 221 10.74 -17.64 -8.54
CA VAL A 221 11.09 -18.99 -8.11
C VAL A 221 12.06 -19.65 -9.09
N TRP A 222 11.83 -19.50 -10.40
CA TRP A 222 12.73 -20.01 -11.43
C TRP A 222 14.13 -19.37 -11.41
N LEU A 223 14.22 -18.08 -11.06
CA LEU A 223 15.51 -17.38 -10.90
C LEU A 223 16.23 -17.74 -9.60
N ALA A 224 15.50 -18.20 -8.58
CA ALA A 224 16.06 -18.58 -7.28
C ALA A 224 16.53 -20.04 -7.20
N SER A 225 16.06 -20.89 -8.12
CA SER A 225 16.47 -22.30 -8.29
C SER A 225 17.77 -22.43 -9.07
#